data_AF-A0A845WDK0-F1
#
_entry.id   AF-A0A845WDK0-F1
#
_cell.length_a   1.000
_cell.length_b   1.000
_cell.length_c   1.000
_cell.angle_alpha   90.00
_cell.angle_beta   90.00
_cell.angle_gamma   90.00
#
_symmetry.space_group_name_H-M   'P 1'
#
loop_
_entity.id
_entity.type
_entity.pdbx_description
1 polymer ?
#
loop_
_entity_poly.entity_id
_entity_poly.type
_entity_poly.pdbx_seq_one_letter_code
_entity_poly.pdbx_strand_id
1 'polypeptide(L)'
;MTEAPNRTIPSGLPGATPRGKKTEVSSRASGEMQRQLRRENESATILALMGYDVEQNPPTLPNGKNPDYKIEGQIFDHYTPPTSNPDQIRKGISRKVKRRQAERIVLNLDDTNVNPDELQDILARKPIDNLKEIIMIINGKVIPFFP
;
A
#
# COMPACT_ATOMS: atom_id res chain seq x y z
N MET A 1 15.57 -6.57 -24.78
CA MET A 1 15.57 -5.33 -23.96
C MET A 1 14.42 -5.49 -22.98
N THR A 2 14.70 -5.86 -21.73
CA THR A 2 13.67 -5.93 -20.68
C THR A 2 13.32 -4.50 -20.30
N GLU A 3 12.09 -4.06 -20.60
CA GLU A 3 11.56 -2.83 -20.02
C GLU A 3 11.77 -2.88 -18.50
N ALA A 4 12.32 -1.81 -17.92
CA ALA A 4 12.34 -1.67 -16.47
C ALA A 4 10.90 -1.81 -15.97
N PRO A 5 10.64 -2.58 -14.90
CA PRO A 5 9.28 -2.69 -14.35
C PRO A 5 8.75 -1.27 -14.13
N ASN A 6 7.50 -1.03 -14.54
CA ASN A 6 6.77 0.23 -14.45
C ASN A 6 6.49 0.59 -12.97
N ARG A 7 7.58 0.83 -12.23
CA ARG A 7 7.62 1.11 -10.79
C ARG A 7 7.31 2.57 -10.55
N THR A 8 6.62 2.81 -9.46
CA THR A 8 6.29 4.13 -8.97
C THR A 8 7.49 4.69 -8.21
N ILE A 9 8.11 5.74 -8.74
CA ILE A 9 9.28 6.42 -8.16
C ILE A 9 8.90 7.82 -7.69
N PRO A 10 9.49 8.32 -6.59
CA PRO A 10 9.17 9.65 -6.08
C PRO A 10 9.63 10.74 -7.07
N SER A 11 8.76 11.71 -7.37
CA SER A 11 9.07 12.84 -8.26
C SER A 11 9.37 14.15 -7.51
N GLY A 12 9.01 14.23 -6.23
CA GLY A 12 9.11 15.42 -5.41
C GLY A 12 10.33 15.48 -4.49
N LEU A 13 10.47 16.60 -3.79
CA LEU A 13 11.44 16.75 -2.71
C LEU A 13 10.92 16.07 -1.43
N PRO A 14 11.79 15.37 -0.67
CA PRO A 14 11.44 14.85 0.64
C PRO A 14 10.88 15.94 1.58
N GLY A 15 9.98 15.55 2.47
CA GLY A 15 9.34 16.47 3.44
C GLY A 15 8.00 17.05 3.00
N ALA A 16 7.41 16.54 1.91
CA ALA A 16 6.07 16.91 1.50
C ALA A 16 4.98 16.33 2.43
N THR A 17 3.77 16.90 2.36
CA THR A 17 2.57 16.37 3.02
C THR A 17 1.62 15.79 1.98
N PRO A 18 0.90 14.70 2.28
CA PRO A 18 -0.07 14.15 1.34
C PRO A 18 -1.20 15.15 1.08
N ARG A 19 -1.69 15.18 -0.16
CA ARG A 19 -2.87 15.93 -0.61
C ARG A 19 -4.13 15.10 -0.39
N GLY A 20 -5.29 15.71 -0.65
CA GLY A 20 -6.59 15.04 -0.54
C GLY A 20 -7.14 14.99 0.89
N LYS A 21 -8.32 14.39 1.06
CA LYS A 21 -8.96 14.32 2.37
C LYS A 21 -8.39 13.13 3.13
N LYS A 22 -7.88 13.37 4.33
CA LYS A 22 -7.41 12.32 5.24
C LYS A 22 -8.59 11.42 5.66
N THR A 23 -8.35 10.11 5.78
CA THR A 23 -9.39 9.17 6.17
C THR A 23 -9.80 9.41 7.62
N GLU A 24 -11.10 9.57 7.87
CA GLU A 24 -11.61 9.89 9.20
C GLU A 24 -11.58 8.64 10.10
N VAL A 25 -10.91 8.75 11.25
CA VAL A 25 -10.85 7.68 12.24
C VAL A 25 -11.96 7.90 13.27
N SER A 26 -13.13 7.29 13.01
CA SER A 26 -14.26 7.38 13.94
C SER A 26 -13.96 6.73 15.28
N SER A 27 -14.23 7.43 16.37
CA SER A 27 -14.12 6.92 17.75
C SER A 27 -15.09 5.77 18.04
N ARG A 28 -16.14 5.61 17.24
CA ARG A 28 -17.13 4.53 17.35
C ARG A 28 -16.70 3.23 16.65
N ALA A 29 -15.66 3.29 15.80
CA ALA A 29 -15.15 2.10 15.12
C ALA A 29 -14.41 1.18 16.11
N SER A 30 -14.32 -0.12 15.79
CA SER A 30 -13.55 -1.07 16.60
C SER A 30 -12.07 -0.66 16.67
N GLY A 31 -11.37 -1.06 17.74
CA GLY A 31 -9.95 -0.74 17.90
C GLY A 31 -9.08 -1.21 16.72
N GLU A 32 -9.42 -2.37 16.14
CA GLU A 32 -8.77 -2.88 14.94
C GLU A 32 -9.02 -1.97 13.72
N MET A 33 -10.28 -1.59 13.46
CA MET A 33 -10.61 -0.71 12.35
C MET A 33 -9.93 0.65 12.50
N GLN A 34 -9.95 1.22 13.71
CA GLN A 34 -9.23 2.46 13.98
C GLN A 34 -7.73 2.33 13.73
N ARG A 35 -7.12 1.20 14.09
CA ARG A 35 -5.70 0.92 13.82
C ARG A 35 -5.42 0.90 12.33
N GLN A 36 -6.23 0.18 11.54
CA GLN A 36 -6.08 0.11 10.09
C GLN A 36 -6.18 1.49 9.42
N LEU A 37 -7.17 2.30 9.80
CA LEU A 37 -7.34 3.66 9.27
C LEU A 37 -6.20 4.60 9.69
N ARG A 38 -5.64 4.43 10.90
CA ARG A 38 -4.44 5.17 11.32
C ARG A 38 -3.22 4.79 10.49
N ARG A 39 -2.99 3.50 10.26
CA ARG A 39 -1.86 3.02 9.44
C ARG A 39 -1.97 3.45 7.98
N GLU A 40 -3.19 3.56 7.46
CA GLU A 40 -3.45 4.12 6.12
C GLU A 40 -2.96 5.58 6.05
N ASN A 41 -3.46 6.42 6.96
CA ASN A 41 -3.06 7.81 7.06
C ASN A 41 -1.57 8.03 7.32
N GLU A 42 -0.95 7.18 8.13
CA GLU A 42 0.48 7.20 8.43
C GLU A 42 1.31 6.82 7.20
N SER A 43 0.89 5.78 6.47
CA SER A 43 1.56 5.35 5.24
C SER A 43 1.57 6.46 4.19
N ALA A 44 0.46 7.17 4.01
CA ALA A 44 0.40 8.34 3.14
C ALA A 44 1.39 9.44 3.56
N THR A 45 1.54 9.66 4.87
CA THR A 45 2.48 10.64 5.41
C THR A 45 3.92 10.21 5.17
N ILE A 46 4.26 8.95 5.45
CA ILE A 46 5.60 8.39 5.22
C ILE A 46 6.00 8.49 3.74
N LEU A 47 5.10 8.12 2.83
CA LEU A 47 5.35 8.20 1.39
C LEU A 47 5.60 9.64 0.93
N ALA A 48 4.77 10.60 1.37
CA ALA A 48 4.98 12.01 1.04
C ALA A 48 6.30 12.56 1.61
N LEU A 49 6.66 12.18 2.84
CA LEU A 49 7.94 12.53 3.43
C LEU A 49 9.13 11.99 2.64
N MET A 50 8.97 10.84 1.98
CA MET A 50 9.98 10.24 1.10
C MET A 50 9.98 10.81 -0.33
N GLY A 51 9.18 11.85 -0.61
CA GLY A 51 9.18 12.57 -1.87
C GLY A 51 8.14 12.10 -2.89
N TYR A 52 7.23 11.21 -2.52
CA TYR A 52 6.13 10.82 -3.41
C TYR A 52 5.03 11.89 -3.43
N ASP A 53 4.48 12.21 -4.61
CA ASP A 53 3.18 12.89 -4.70
C ASP A 53 2.07 11.91 -4.33
N VAL A 54 1.49 12.10 -3.15
CA VAL A 54 0.44 11.24 -2.59
C VAL A 54 -0.84 12.04 -2.46
N GLU A 55 -1.91 11.57 -3.10
CA GLU A 55 -3.28 12.04 -2.89
C GLU A 55 -4.09 10.96 -2.18
N GLN A 56 -4.57 11.27 -0.97
CA GLN A 56 -5.45 10.41 -0.19
C GLN A 56 -6.91 10.55 -0.63
N ASN A 57 -7.62 9.42 -0.68
CA ASN A 57 -9.03 9.35 -1.07
C ASN A 57 -9.32 10.14 -2.37
N PRO A 58 -8.63 9.81 -3.49
CA PRO A 58 -8.87 10.47 -4.76
C PRO A 58 -10.32 10.25 -5.23
N PRO A 59 -10.80 10.99 -6.23
CA PRO A 59 -12.15 10.83 -6.76
C PRO A 59 -12.49 9.39 -7.14
N THR A 60 -13.76 9.02 -6.97
CA THR A 60 -14.29 7.72 -7.37
C THR A 60 -13.96 7.43 -8.82
N LEU A 61 -13.41 6.25 -9.07
CA LEU A 61 -13.04 5.81 -10.42
C LEU A 61 -14.28 5.53 -11.27
N PRO A 62 -14.18 5.54 -12.62
CA PRO A 62 -15.31 5.25 -13.51
C PRO A 62 -15.99 3.88 -13.27
N ASN A 63 -15.25 2.92 -12.70
CA ASN A 63 -15.78 1.61 -12.31
C ASN A 63 -16.46 1.61 -10.92
N GLY A 64 -16.69 2.78 -10.31
CA GLY A 64 -17.36 2.96 -9.02
C GLY A 64 -16.49 2.62 -7.80
N LYS A 65 -15.18 2.37 -7.98
CA LYS A 65 -14.26 2.05 -6.88
C LYS A 65 -13.68 3.32 -6.26
N ASN A 66 -13.49 3.26 -4.94
CA ASN A 66 -12.81 4.28 -4.15
C ASN A 66 -11.49 3.68 -3.65
N PRO A 67 -10.37 3.99 -4.33
CA PRO A 67 -9.07 3.53 -3.87
C PRO A 67 -8.57 4.38 -2.70
N ASP A 68 -7.61 3.85 -1.95
CA ASP A 68 -7.07 4.57 -0.80
C ASP A 68 -6.16 5.74 -1.24
N TYR A 69 -5.36 5.53 -2.30
CA TYR A 69 -4.41 6.54 -2.79
C TYR A 69 -4.35 6.67 -4.32
N LYS A 70 -3.92 7.86 -4.75
CA LYS A 70 -3.24 8.09 -6.03
C LYS A 70 -1.82 8.56 -5.75
N ILE A 71 -0.83 7.75 -6.10
CA ILE A 71 0.60 7.98 -5.83
C ILE A 71 1.29 8.15 -7.19
N GLU A 72 1.89 9.31 -7.45
CA GLU A 72 2.57 9.60 -8.74
C GLU A 72 1.68 9.28 -9.96
N GLY A 73 0.39 9.59 -9.84
CA GLY A 73 -0.59 9.30 -10.89
C GLY A 73 -1.15 7.87 -10.89
N GLN A 74 -0.56 6.92 -10.16
CA GLN A 74 -0.97 5.52 -10.11
C GLN A 74 -1.94 5.25 -8.95
N ILE A 75 -2.90 4.35 -9.15
CA ILE A 75 -3.88 3.98 -8.13
C ILE A 75 -3.34 2.87 -7.23
N PHE A 76 -3.45 3.07 -5.91
CA PHE A 76 -3.04 2.12 -4.89
C PHE A 76 -4.12 1.91 -3.84
N ASP A 77 -4.19 0.68 -3.32
CA ASP A 77 -4.88 0.38 -2.07
C ASP A 77 -3.85 0.15 -0.95
N HIS A 78 -4.21 0.52 0.27
CA HIS A 78 -3.44 0.27 1.47
C HIS A 78 -3.73 -1.12 2.03
N TYR A 79 -2.72 -1.76 2.61
CA TYR A 79 -2.90 -2.96 3.41
C TYR A 79 -1.95 -3.00 4.60
N THR A 80 -2.51 -3.13 5.80
CA THR A 80 -1.79 -3.55 7.00
C THR A 80 -2.22 -4.97 7.37
N PRO A 81 -1.34 -5.97 7.33
CA PRO A 81 -1.69 -7.32 7.69
C PRO A 81 -1.86 -7.47 9.22
N PRO A 82 -2.84 -8.28 9.68
CA PRO A 82 -3.02 -8.57 11.10
C PRO A 82 -2.18 -9.78 11.58
N THR A 83 -1.22 -10.23 10.77
CA THR A 83 -0.49 -11.49 10.94
C THR A 83 0.92 -11.36 10.40
N SER A 84 1.88 -12.04 11.02
CA SER A 84 3.27 -12.11 10.53
C SER A 84 3.51 -13.34 9.63
N ASN A 85 2.48 -14.12 9.28
CA ASN A 85 2.64 -15.29 8.41
C ASN A 85 2.67 -14.89 6.91
N PRO A 86 3.76 -15.18 6.17
CA PRO A 86 3.90 -14.76 4.77
C PRO A 86 2.80 -15.25 3.82
N ASP A 87 2.36 -16.51 3.97
CA ASP A 87 1.30 -17.07 3.10
C ASP A 87 -0.06 -16.42 3.39
N GLN A 88 -0.34 -16.10 4.65
CA GLN A 88 -1.56 -15.35 5.02
C GLN A 88 -1.53 -13.90 4.52
N ILE A 89 -0.37 -13.23 4.61
CA ILE A 89 -0.17 -11.88 4.06
C ILE A 89 -0.40 -11.89 2.55
N ARG A 90 0.25 -12.80 1.82
CA ARG A 90 0.04 -13.00 0.38
C ARG A 90 -1.43 -13.23 0.04
N LYS A 91 -2.13 -14.10 0.80
CA LYS A 91 -3.58 -14.32 0.64
C LYS A 91 -4.40 -13.05 0.91
N GLY A 92 -3.97 -12.21 1.84
CA GLY A 92 -4.57 -10.89 2.12
C GLY A 92 -4.46 -9.95 0.91
N ILE A 93 -3.25 -9.83 0.37
CA ILE A 93 -2.95 -9.06 -0.85
C ILE A 93 -3.82 -9.56 -2.00
N SER A 94 -3.83 -10.87 -2.26
CA SER A 94 -4.62 -11.47 -3.35
C SER A 94 -6.12 -11.19 -3.21
N ARG A 95 -6.66 -11.23 -1.99
CA ARG A 95 -8.07 -10.87 -1.74
C ARG A 95 -8.35 -9.40 -2.05
N LYS A 96 -7.44 -8.49 -1.71
CA LYS A 96 -7.58 -7.05 -2.03
C LYS A 96 -7.55 -6.83 -3.54
N VAL A 97 -6.52 -7.35 -4.22
CA VAL A 97 -6.37 -7.28 -5.68
C VAL A 97 -7.64 -7.77 -6.37
N LYS A 98 -8.17 -8.94 -5.98
CA LYS A 98 -9.39 -9.50 -6.58
C LYS A 98 -10.67 -8.69 -6.29
N ARG A 99 -10.89 -8.26 -5.03
CA ARG A 99 -12.16 -7.61 -4.62
C ARG A 99 -12.24 -6.14 -5.04
N ARG A 100 -11.10 -5.46 -5.00
CA ARG A 100 -10.98 -4.03 -5.31
C ARG A 100 -10.58 -3.79 -6.76
N GLN A 101 -10.12 -4.84 -7.46
CA GLN A 101 -9.45 -4.72 -8.77
C GLN A 101 -8.27 -3.74 -8.68
N ALA A 102 -7.67 -3.63 -7.48
CA ALA A 102 -6.48 -2.83 -7.28
C ALA A 102 -5.29 -3.61 -7.82
N GLU A 103 -4.49 -2.95 -8.65
CA GLU A 103 -3.32 -3.57 -9.25
C GLU A 103 -2.05 -3.26 -8.45
N ARG A 104 -2.09 -2.28 -7.54
CA ARG A 104 -0.94 -1.86 -6.75
C ARG A 104 -1.30 -1.70 -5.28
N ILE A 105 -0.36 -2.06 -4.41
CA ILE A 105 -0.58 -2.10 -2.97
C ILE A 105 0.51 -1.34 -2.23
N VAL A 106 0.10 -0.50 -1.28
CA VAL A 106 0.99 -0.03 -0.22
C VAL A 106 0.86 -1.01 0.93
N LEU A 107 1.91 -1.78 1.20
CA LEU A 107 1.95 -2.78 2.25
C LEU A 107 2.70 -2.21 3.47
N ASN A 108 1.98 -1.87 4.52
CA ASN A 108 2.58 -1.43 5.78
C ASN A 108 2.73 -2.63 6.73
N LEU A 109 3.98 -2.96 7.06
CA LEU A 109 4.34 -4.08 7.94
C LEU A 109 4.71 -3.65 9.36
N ASP A 110 4.53 -2.38 9.74
CA ASP A 110 4.95 -1.84 11.06
C ASP A 110 4.23 -2.50 12.25
N ASP A 111 3.14 -3.22 12.02
CA ASP A 111 2.41 -4.01 13.03
C ASP A 111 2.83 -5.50 13.04
N THR A 112 3.83 -5.89 12.26
CA THR A 112 4.23 -7.29 12.04
C THR A 112 5.74 -7.47 12.13
N ASN A 113 6.16 -8.69 12.44
CA ASN A 113 7.57 -9.09 12.48
C ASN A 113 7.90 -10.08 11.34
N VAL A 114 7.17 -10.02 10.23
CA VAL A 114 7.44 -10.90 9.08
C VAL A 114 8.81 -10.58 8.48
N ASN A 115 9.56 -11.62 8.10
CA ASN A 115 10.79 -11.41 7.34
C ASN A 115 10.43 -10.97 5.90
N PRO A 116 10.91 -9.81 5.43
CA PRO A 116 10.66 -9.34 4.06
C PRO A 116 11.13 -10.32 3.00
N ASP A 117 12.25 -11.02 3.22
CA ASP A 117 12.80 -12.00 2.27
C ASP A 117 11.84 -13.19 2.10
N GLU A 118 11.29 -13.71 3.20
CA GLU A 118 10.28 -14.79 3.15
C GLU A 118 9.00 -14.34 2.44
N LEU A 119 8.62 -13.07 2.60
CA LEU A 119 7.47 -12.50 1.90
C LEU A 119 7.75 -12.34 0.39
N GLN A 120 8.98 -12.00 0.02
CA GLN A 120 9.40 -11.90 -1.37
C GLN A 120 9.40 -13.29 -2.02
N ASP A 121 9.95 -14.29 -1.33
CA ASP A 121 10.00 -15.68 -1.77
C ASP A 121 8.60 -16.27 -2.00
N ILE A 122 7.64 -16.02 -1.09
CA ILE A 122 6.27 -16.53 -1.28
C ILE A 122 5.56 -15.84 -2.44
N LEU A 123 5.80 -14.54 -2.69
CA LEU A 123 5.21 -13.80 -3.81
C LEU A 123 5.82 -14.25 -5.15
N ALA A 124 7.13 -14.50 -5.19
CA ALA A 124 7.80 -15.04 -6.37
C ALA A 124 7.35 -16.48 -6.67
N ARG A 125 7.28 -17.34 -5.64
CA ARG A 125 6.85 -18.74 -5.78
C ARG A 125 5.37 -18.88 -6.08
N LYS A 126 4.53 -17.99 -5.56
CA LYS A 126 3.08 -18.00 -5.76
C LYS A 126 2.59 -16.61 -6.19
N PRO A 127 2.78 -16.23 -7.47
CA PRO A 127 2.34 -14.95 -7.98
C PRO A 127 0.86 -14.66 -7.70
N ILE A 128 0.52 -13.38 -7.70
CA ILE A 128 -0.85 -12.90 -7.57
C ILE A 128 -1.25 -12.29 -8.90
N ASP A 129 -2.24 -12.88 -9.54
CA ASP A 129 -2.76 -12.36 -10.82
C ASP A 129 -3.20 -10.91 -10.68
N ASN A 130 -2.82 -10.08 -11.67
CA ASN A 130 -3.09 -8.64 -11.75
C ASN A 130 -2.40 -7.75 -10.70
N LEU A 131 -1.57 -8.31 -9.82
CA LEU A 131 -0.69 -7.50 -8.98
C LEU A 131 0.48 -6.97 -9.82
N LYS A 132 0.53 -5.65 -9.99
CA LYS A 132 1.56 -4.91 -10.71
C LYS A 132 2.66 -4.37 -9.82
N GLU A 133 2.35 -3.99 -8.58
CA GLU A 133 3.34 -3.35 -7.69
C GLU A 133 2.97 -3.45 -6.20
N ILE A 134 3.99 -3.56 -5.35
CA ILE A 134 3.95 -3.38 -3.91
C ILE A 134 5.02 -2.37 -3.51
N ILE A 135 4.59 -1.27 -2.91
CA ILE A 135 5.45 -0.38 -2.13
C ILE A 135 5.34 -0.83 -0.67
N MET A 136 6.46 -1.15 -0.05
CA MET A 136 6.49 -1.67 1.31
C MET A 136 6.91 -0.58 2.29
N ILE A 137 6.30 -0.57 3.48
CA ILE A 137 6.71 0.26 4.62
C ILE A 137 7.10 -0.66 5.77
N ILE A 138 8.34 -0.49 6.25
CA ILE A 138 8.88 -1.19 7.42
C ILE A 138 9.63 -0.20 8.30
N ASN A 139 9.31 -0.17 9.58
CA ASN A 139 9.90 0.72 10.58
C ASN A 139 9.85 2.19 10.11
N GLY A 140 8.73 2.59 9.52
CA GLY A 140 8.53 3.95 8.99
C GLY A 140 9.34 4.29 7.73
N LYS A 141 9.98 3.31 7.08
CA LYS A 141 10.78 3.51 5.86
C LYS A 141 10.13 2.86 4.66
N VAL A 142 10.20 3.54 3.52
CA VAL A 142 9.71 3.03 2.23
C VAL A 142 10.79 2.16 1.59
N ILE A 143 10.40 0.94 1.21
CA ILE A 143 11.23 -0.02 0.49
C ILE A 143 10.46 -0.42 -0.79
N PRO A 144 10.98 -0.12 -1.98
CA PRO A 144 10.46 -0.70 -3.21
C PRO A 144 10.64 -2.21 -3.14
N PHE A 145 9.54 -2.98 -3.18
CA PHE A 145 9.59 -4.38 -2.78
C PHE A 145 9.27 -5.39 -3.90
N PHE A 146 8.26 -5.14 -4.74
CA PHE A 146 7.85 -6.14 -5.74
C PHE A 146 6.95 -5.56 -6.85
N PRO A 147 7.07 -6.00 -8.12
CA PRO A 147 8.30 -6.38 -8.78
C PRO A 147 9.23 -5.19 -8.93
#